data_AF-A0A920SJF6-F1
#
_entry.id   AF-A0A920SJF6-F1
#
_cell.length_a   1.000
_cell.length_b   1.000
_cell.length_c   1.000
_cell.angle_alpha   90.00
_cell.angle_beta   90.00
_cell.angle_gamma   90.00
#
_symmetry.space_group_name_H-M   'P 1'
#
loop_
_entity.id
_entity.type
_entity.pdbx_description
1 polymer ?
#
loop_
_entity_poly.entity_id
_entity_poly.type
_entity_poly.pdbx_seq_one_letter_code
_entity_poly.pdbx_strand_id
1 'polypeptide(L)'
;MLFFVVGLYAGAFQAGIGLLMMPALARAGLDVVVANNVKVLVVVAVTCTALPVFIAGGLVDWGPGLILAAGFLVGGALGARMTVVGGDRVVRPVLTVAVLAMAGHLLGLY
;
A
#
# COMPACT_ATOMS: atom_id res chain seq x y z
N MET A 1 21.64 5.63 -3.20
CA MET A 1 21.68 4.15 -3.22
C MET A 1 20.47 3.48 -2.57
N LEU A 2 19.98 3.94 -1.40
CA LEU A 2 18.83 3.33 -0.72
C LEU A 2 17.57 3.21 -1.62
N PHE A 3 17.24 4.25 -2.39
CA PHE A 3 16.09 4.25 -3.30
C PHE A 3 16.20 3.24 -4.46
N PHE A 4 17.42 2.90 -4.90
CA PHE A 4 17.64 1.91 -5.94
C PHE A 4 17.38 0.49 -5.41
N VAL A 5 17.84 0.19 -4.19
CA VAL A 5 17.58 -1.09 -3.51
C VAL A 5 16.09 -1.23 -3.18
N VAL A 6 15.45 -0.14 -2.72
CA VAL A 6 14.00 -0.09 -2.49
C VAL A 6 13.24 -0.33 -3.80
N GLY A 7 13.67 0.24 -4.93
CA GLY A 7 13.06 0.00 -6.23
C GLY A 7 13.17 -1.46 -6.71
N LEU A 8 14.35 -2.08 -6.53
CA LEU A 8 14.56 -3.49 -6.85
C LEU A 8 13.70 -4.41 -5.97
N TYR A 9 13.66 -4.14 -4.65
CA TYR A 9 12.82 -4.86 -3.70
C TYR A 9 11.32 -4.66 -3.98
N ALA A 10 10.93 -3.46 -4.39
CA ALA A 10 9.57 -3.12 -4.81
C ALA A 10 9.07 -3.96 -5.98
N GLY A 11 9.92 -4.16 -7.00
CA GLY A 11 9.56 -4.97 -8.16
C GLY A 11 9.49 -6.47 -7.88
N ALA A 12 10.30 -6.98 -6.95
CA ALA A 12 10.38 -8.41 -6.66
C ALA A 12 9.34 -8.90 -5.63
N PHE A 13 9.23 -8.22 -4.49
CA PHE A 13 8.37 -8.65 -3.39
C PHE A 13 7.08 -7.85 -3.27
N GLN A 14 7.14 -6.54 -3.59
CA GLN A 14 6.07 -5.53 -3.47
C GLN A 14 5.46 -5.36 -2.05
N ALA A 15 5.34 -6.42 -1.26
CA ALA A 15 4.88 -6.44 0.12
C ALA A 15 5.85 -5.71 1.07
N GLY A 16 5.30 -4.84 1.92
CA GLY A 16 6.08 -4.15 2.96
C GLY A 16 6.88 -2.92 2.50
N ILE A 17 6.88 -2.56 1.20
CA ILE A 17 7.58 -1.36 0.70
C ILE A 17 7.13 -0.09 1.41
N GLY A 18 5.83 0.03 1.69
CA GLY A 18 5.29 1.19 2.39
C GLY A 18 5.84 1.36 3.81
N LEU A 19 6.07 0.24 4.51
CA LEU A 19 6.62 0.25 5.86
C LEU A 19 8.12 0.61 5.87
N LEU A 20 8.85 0.29 4.79
CA LEU A 20 10.25 0.65 4.60
C LEU A 20 10.43 2.10 4.12
N MET A 21 9.55 2.59 3.24
CA MET A 21 9.63 3.95 2.69
C MET A 21 9.28 5.02 3.72
N MET A 22 8.30 4.78 4.59
CA MET A 22 7.86 5.76 5.59
C MET A 22 8.98 6.21 6.56
N PRO A 23 9.76 5.32 7.22
CA PRO A 23 10.88 5.73 8.05
C PRO A 23 12.04 6.29 7.21
N ALA A 24 12.26 5.82 5.98
CA ALA A 24 13.30 6.36 5.11
C ALA A 24 13.02 7.82 4.69
N LEU A 25 11.76 8.17 4.42
CA LEU A 25 11.37 9.54 4.11
C LEU A 25 11.23 10.43 5.34
N ALA A 26 10.82 9.88 6.48
CA ALA A 26 10.83 10.60 7.75
C ALA A 26 12.26 11.05 8.13
N ARG A 27 13.29 10.25 7.82
CA ARG A 27 14.71 10.66 7.98
C ARG A 27 15.17 11.72 6.98
N ALA A 28 14.46 11.90 5.86
CA ALA A 28 14.77 12.92 4.86
C ALA A 28 14.14 14.29 5.16
N GLY A 29 13.42 14.43 6.28
CA GLY A 29 12.78 15.69 6.69
C GLY A 29 11.51 16.05 5.91
N LEU A 30 10.97 15.11 5.13
CA LEU A 30 9.74 15.30 4.39
C LEU A 30 8.53 15.04 5.29
N ASP A 31 7.55 15.93 5.20
CA ASP A 31 6.29 15.80 5.90
C ASP A 31 5.62 14.48 5.51
N VAL A 32 5.02 13.78 6.48
CA VAL A 32 4.51 12.40 6.34
C VAL A 32 3.49 12.31 5.18
N VAL A 33 2.81 13.42 4.90
CA VAL A 33 1.87 13.60 3.80
C VAL A 33 2.58 13.58 2.43
N VAL A 34 3.67 14.35 2.27
CA VAL A 34 4.44 14.37 1.01
C VAL A 34 5.11 13.01 0.79
N ALA A 35 5.52 12.36 1.88
CA ALA A 35 6.11 11.04 1.81
C ALA A 35 5.18 9.97 1.29
N ASN A 36 3.93 9.98 1.76
CA ASN A 36 2.91 9.08 1.26
C ASN A 36 2.61 9.31 -0.22
N ASN A 37 2.57 10.56 -0.68
CA ASN A 37 2.33 10.87 -2.09
C ASN A 37 3.45 10.33 -3.01
N VAL A 38 4.71 10.55 -2.64
CA VAL A 38 5.87 10.03 -3.38
C VAL A 38 5.86 8.50 -3.38
N LYS A 39 5.56 7.87 -2.24
CA LYS A 39 5.43 6.41 -2.13
C LYS A 39 4.40 5.87 -3.14
N VAL A 40 3.21 6.47 -3.19
CA VAL A 40 2.16 6.03 -4.14
C VAL A 40 2.63 6.16 -5.58
N LEU A 41 3.29 7.27 -5.93
CA LEU A 41 3.84 7.47 -7.28
C LEU A 41 4.88 6.39 -7.65
N VAL A 42 5.79 6.08 -6.71
CA VAL A 42 6.80 5.02 -6.91
C VAL A 42 6.16 3.65 -7.07
N VAL A 43 5.14 3.34 -6.25
CA VAL A 43 4.40 2.08 -6.37
C VAL A 43 3.74 1.96 -7.75
N VAL A 44 3.13 3.03 -8.26
CA VAL A 44 2.54 3.04 -9.62
C VAL A 44 3.62 2.80 -10.68
N ALA A 45 4.75 3.51 -10.62
CA ALA A 45 5.84 3.36 -11.58
C ALA A 45 6.43 1.93 -11.58
N VAL A 46 6.59 1.33 -10.40
CA VAL A 46 7.09 -0.03 -10.25
C VAL A 46 6.06 -1.04 -10.76
N THR A 47 4.79 -0.90 -10.40
CA THR A 47 3.74 -1.82 -10.86
C THR A 47 3.54 -1.72 -12.37
N CYS A 48 3.61 -0.54 -12.98
CA CYS A 48 3.57 -0.37 -14.44
C CYS A 48 4.73 -1.03 -15.18
N THR A 49 5.93 -1.07 -14.57
CA THR A 49 7.09 -1.73 -15.17
C THR A 49 7.13 -3.24 -14.89
N ALA A 50 6.66 -3.67 -13.71
CA ALA A 50 6.62 -5.07 -13.32
C ALA A 50 5.50 -5.86 -14.04
N LEU A 51 4.31 -5.29 -14.21
CA LEU A 51 3.17 -5.93 -14.89
C LEU A 51 3.51 -6.58 -16.23
N PRO A 52 4.09 -5.85 -17.22
CA PRO A 52 4.41 -6.44 -18.52
C PRO A 52 5.50 -7.51 -18.43
N VAL A 53 6.45 -7.39 -17.49
CA VAL A 53 7.49 -8.40 -17.25
C VAL A 53 6.89 -9.70 -16.70
N PHE A 54 5.96 -9.60 -15.74
CA PHE A 54 5.26 -10.76 -15.19
C PHE A 54 4.31 -11.41 -16.22
N ILE A 55 3.64 -10.61 -17.05
CA ILE A 55 2.80 -11.11 -18.16
C ILE A 55 3.65 -11.89 -19.16
N ALA A 56 4.81 -11.34 -19.56
CA ALA A 56 5.74 -12.01 -20.47
C ALA A 56 6.35 -13.30 -19.88
N GLY A 57 6.49 -13.35 -18.55
CA GLY A 57 6.96 -14.53 -17.82
C GLY A 57 5.92 -15.64 -17.64
N GLY A 58 4.66 -15.44 -18.04
CA GLY A 58 3.59 -16.44 -17.90
C GLY A 58 3.18 -16.74 -16.44
N LEU A 59 3.63 -15.93 -15.48
CA LEU A 59 3.39 -16.09 -14.04
C LEU A 59 2.11 -15.39 -13.57
N VAL A 60 1.31 -14.86 -14.49
CA VAL A 60 0.08 -14.12 -14.18
C VAL A 60 -1.12 -15.04 -14.34
N ASP A 61 -1.65 -15.52 -13.21
CA ASP A 61 -2.96 -16.12 -13.16
C ASP A 61 -4.04 -15.04 -13.31
N TRP A 62 -4.60 -14.94 -14.52
CA TRP A 62 -5.56 -13.90 -14.89
C TRP A 62 -6.83 -13.91 -14.03
N GLY A 63 -7.27 -15.08 -13.55
CA GLY A 63 -8.44 -15.21 -12.67
C GLY A 63 -8.28 -14.43 -11.36
N PRO A 64 -7.39 -14.86 -10.45
CA PRO A 64 -7.10 -14.12 -9.23
C PRO A 64 -6.54 -12.73 -9.51
N GLY A 65 -5.75 -12.53 -10.58
CA GLY A 65 -5.19 -11.23 -10.95
C GLY A 65 -6.23 -10.16 -11.24
N LEU A 66 -7.30 -10.50 -11.98
CA LEU A 66 -8.41 -9.58 -12.25
C LEU A 66 -9.25 -9.30 -11.00
N ILE A 67 -9.50 -10.32 -10.18
CA ILE A 67 -10.25 -10.16 -8.92
C ILE A 67 -9.48 -9.25 -7.96
N LEU A 68 -8.16 -9.44 -7.84
CA LEU A 68 -7.28 -8.58 -7.06
C LEU A 68 -7.27 -7.15 -7.61
N ALA A 69 -7.10 -6.97 -8.92
CA ALA A 69 -7.10 -5.65 -9.54
C ALA A 69 -8.43 -4.90 -9.29
N ALA A 70 -9.56 -5.59 -9.46
CA ALA A 70 -10.88 -5.04 -9.18
C ALA A 70 -11.04 -4.70 -7.68
N GLY A 71 -10.63 -5.61 -6.79
CA GLY A 71 -10.67 -5.39 -5.34
C GLY A 71 -9.81 -4.19 -4.90
N PHE A 72 -8.61 -4.05 -5.44
CA PHE A 72 -7.72 -2.91 -5.18
C PHE A 72 -8.31 -1.60 -5.69
N LEU A 73 -8.89 -1.58 -6.90
CA LEU A 73 -9.54 -0.39 -7.45
C LEU A 73 -10.75 0.03 -6.62
N VAL A 74 -11.63 -0.92 -6.30
CA VAL A 74 -12.86 -0.66 -5.54
C VAL A 74 -12.52 -0.23 -4.12
N GLY A 75 -11.64 -0.96 -3.42
CA GLY A 75 -11.22 -0.64 -2.05
C GLY A 75 -10.47 0.69 -1.97
N GLY A 76 -9.58 0.97 -2.93
CA GLY A 76 -8.86 2.23 -3.00
C GLY A 76 -9.78 3.42 -3.27
N ALA A 77 -10.73 3.29 -4.20
CA ALA A 77 -11.69 4.34 -4.52
C ALA A 77 -12.67 4.61 -3.36
N LEU A 78 -13.21 3.56 -2.73
CA LEU A 78 -14.08 3.68 -1.56
C LEU A 78 -13.33 4.30 -0.37
N GLY A 79 -12.12 3.82 -0.08
CA GLY A 79 -11.30 4.35 1.02
C GLY A 79 -10.93 5.82 0.82
N ALA A 80 -10.51 6.20 -0.40
CA ALA A 80 -10.22 7.60 -0.73
C ALA A 80 -11.47 8.48 -0.62
N ARG A 81 -12.62 8.04 -1.17
CA ARG A 81 -13.89 8.77 -1.07
C ARG A 81 -14.37 8.91 0.36
N MET A 82 -14.30 7.85 1.17
CA MET A 82 -14.70 7.89 2.59
C MET A 82 -13.82 8.84 3.40
N THR A 83 -12.52 8.88 3.10
CA THR A 83 -11.58 9.80 3.77
C THR A 83 -11.88 11.27 3.41
N VAL A 84 -12.17 11.55 2.14
CA VAL A 84 -12.46 12.92 1.67
C VAL A 84 -13.85 13.41 2.07
N VAL A 85 -14.87 12.54 2.03
CA VAL A 85 -16.28 12.91 2.31
C VAL A 85 -16.61 12.82 3.80
N GLY A 86 -16.10 11.80 4.51
CA GLY A 86 -16.42 11.55 5.91
C GLY A 86 -15.50 12.26 6.92
N GLY A 87 -14.34 12.75 6.47
CA GLY A 87 -13.35 13.41 7.31
C GLY A 87 -12.95 12.61 8.55
N ASP A 88 -12.49 13.31 9.59
CA ASP A 88 -12.01 12.71 10.86
C ASP A 88 -13.10 11.89 11.60
N ARG A 89 -14.38 12.15 11.29
CA ARG A 89 -15.54 11.55 11.97
C ARG A 89 -15.79 10.09 11.57
N VAL A 90 -15.40 9.71 10.35
CA VAL A 90 -15.47 8.32 9.86
C VAL A 90 -14.13 7.60 10.06
N VAL A 91 -13.02 8.32 9.88
CA VAL A 91 -11.67 7.75 9.98
C VAL A 91 -11.33 7.33 11.41
N ARG A 92 -11.61 8.16 12.42
CA ARG A 92 -11.33 7.83 13.83
C ARG A 92 -11.97 6.54 14.33
N PRO A 93 -13.30 6.32 14.22
CA PRO A 93 -13.91 5.10 14.76
C PRO A 93 -13.42 3.84 14.03
N VAL A 94 -13.21 3.92 12.71
CA VAL A 94 -12.65 2.79 11.93
C VAL A 94 -11.25 2.45 12.40
N LEU A 95 -10.39 3.45 12.62
CA LEU A 95 -9.05 3.24 13.17
C LEU A 95 -9.09 2.64 14.57
N THR A 96 -9.94 3.15 15.46
CA THR A 96 -10.06 2.64 16.84
C THR A 96 -10.50 1.17 16.84
N VAL A 97 -11.49 0.80 16.03
CA VAL A 97 -11.95 -0.60 15.90
C VAL A 97 -10.83 -1.48 15.33
N ALA A 98 -10.12 -1.02 14.31
CA ALA A 98 -9.01 -1.76 13.72
C ALA A 98 -7.86 -1.98 14.71
N VAL A 99 -7.51 -0.97 15.51
CA VAL A 99 -6.47 -1.07 16.54
C VAL A 99 -6.90 -2.01 17.67
N LEU A 100 -8.16 -1.95 18.11
CA LEU A 100 -8.69 -2.86 19.12
C LEU A 100 -8.71 -4.32 18.63
N ALA A 101 -9.09 -4.53 17.37
CA ALA A 101 -9.06 -5.86 16.76
C ALA A 101 -7.63 -6.40 16.65
N MET A 102 -6.67 -5.58 16.19
CA MET A 102 -5.24 -5.91 16.15
C MET A 102 -4.68 -6.22 17.54
N ALA A 103 -5.02 -5.42 18.54
CA ALA A 103 -4.59 -5.63 19.91
C ALA A 103 -5.15 -6.95 20.47
N GLY A 104 -6.42 -7.27 20.19
CA GLY A 104 -7.03 -8.54 20.58
C GLY A 104 -6.35 -9.75 19.93
N HIS A 105 -6.01 -9.66 18.64
CA HIS A 105 -5.28 -10.71 17.94
C HIS A 105 -3.84 -10.86 18.48
N LEU A 106 -3.12 -9.76 18.72
CA LEU A 106 -1.77 -9.79 19.29
C LEU A 106 -1.75 -10.31 20.74
N LEU A 107 -2.83 -10.13 21.49
CA LEU A 107 -3.01 -10.68 22.84
C LEU A 107 -3.40 -12.17 22.84
N GLY A 108 -3.54 -12.80 21.67
CA GLY A 108 -3.84 -14.23 21.54
C GLY A 108 -5.28 -14.61 21.91
N LEU A 109 -6.23 -13.67 21.78
CA LEU A 109 -7.66 -13.97 22.01
C LEU A 109 -8.29 -14.78 20.87
N TYR A 110 -7.56 -15.00 19.77
CA TYR A 110 -7.78 -15.96 18.68
C TYR A 110 -6.42 -16.28 18.04
#